data_AF-A0A2Z3J828-F1
#
_entry.id   AF-A0A2Z3J828-F1
#
_cell.length_a   1.000
_cell.length_b   1.000
_cell.length_c   1.000
_cell.angle_alpha   90.00
_cell.angle_beta   90.00
_cell.angle_gamma   90.00
#
_symmetry.space_group_name_H-M   'P 1'
#
loop_
_entity.id
_entity.type
_entity.pdbx_description
1 polymer ?
#
loop_
_entity_poly.entity_id
_entity_poly.type
_entity_poly.pdbx_seq_one_letter_code
_entity_poly.pdbx_strand_id
1 'polypeptide(L)'
;MNRGAITILTAAMLALMLTACMNHPPPPRHPGPYKNPVDAFDATNAPYDPSAPKGAGQPLSDDIAHLRDAREAYEHSQTIQAARLRDQQEKCRKQPNAKLVRIHDGTGDPDAVYCQMPPAGAGSGSDGKSQ
;
A
#
# COMPACT_ATOMS: atom_id res chain seq x y z
N MET A 1 13.48 -38.64 -31.99
CA MET A 1 13.57 -37.88 -30.73
C MET A 1 13.10 -36.44 -30.94
N ASN A 2 11.82 -36.24 -30.65
CA ASN A 2 11.12 -35.10 -30.04
C ASN A 2 11.50 -33.66 -30.43
N ARG A 3 11.21 -33.26 -31.68
CA ARG A 3 11.11 -31.85 -32.09
C ARG A 3 9.84 -31.13 -31.58
N GLY A 4 8.83 -31.87 -31.12
CA GLY A 4 7.55 -31.31 -30.64
C GLY A 4 7.54 -30.86 -29.18
N ALA A 5 8.51 -31.26 -28.35
CA ALA A 5 8.54 -30.90 -26.93
C ALA A 5 9.06 -29.46 -26.69
N ILE A 6 9.92 -28.98 -27.59
CA ILE A 6 10.56 -27.66 -27.45
C ILE A 6 9.59 -26.52 -27.78
N THR A 7 8.64 -26.75 -28.69
CA THR A 7 7.67 -25.74 -29.13
C THR A 7 6.55 -25.49 -28.12
N ILE A 8 6.24 -26.46 -27.25
CA ILE A 8 5.17 -26.33 -26.25
C ILE A 8 5.67 -25.51 -25.03
N LEU A 9 6.94 -25.65 -24.68
CA LEU A 9 7.56 -24.94 -23.54
C LEU A 9 7.66 -23.42 -23.76
N THR A 10 7.88 -22.97 -24.99
CA THR A 10 7.95 -21.52 -25.29
C THR A 10 6.59 -20.84 -25.31
N ALA A 11 5.53 -21.54 -25.71
CA ALA A 11 4.17 -20.99 -25.70
C ALA A 11 3.63 -20.73 -24.28
N ALA A 12 3.98 -21.60 -23.32
CA ALA A 12 3.53 -21.46 -21.94
C ALA A 12 4.18 -20.27 -21.21
N MET A 13 5.46 -19.98 -21.46
CA MET A 13 6.13 -18.81 -20.86
C MET A 13 5.61 -17.48 -21.39
N LEU A 14 5.19 -17.42 -22.66
CA LEU A 14 4.67 -16.18 -23.24
C LEU A 14 3.32 -15.78 -22.62
N ALA A 15 2.45 -16.76 -22.33
CA ALA A 15 1.14 -16.50 -21.72
C ALA A 15 1.23 -15.95 -20.28
N LEU A 16 2.26 -16.33 -19.52
CA LEU A 16 2.50 -15.82 -18.16
C LEU A 16 2.96 -14.36 -18.12
N MET A 17 3.59 -13.86 -19.19
CA MET A 17 4.02 -12.45 -19.27
C MET A 17 2.86 -11.49 -19.58
N LEU A 18 1.78 -11.98 -20.21
CA LEU A 18 0.62 -11.15 -20.56
C LEU A 18 -0.31 -10.87 -19.37
N THR A 19 -0.31 -11.70 -18.32
CA THR A 19 -1.12 -11.44 -17.11
C THR A 19 -0.47 -10.45 -16.15
N ALA A 20 0.83 -10.14 -16.32
CA ALA A 20 1.57 -9.25 -15.42
C ALA A 20 1.34 -7.74 -15.68
N CYS A 21 0.84 -7.36 -16.86
CA CYS A 21 0.75 -5.94 -17.25
C CYS A 21 -0.65 -5.31 -17.12
N MET A 22 -1.67 -6.07 -16.70
CA MET A 22 -3.08 -5.64 -16.79
C MET A 22 -3.75 -5.30 -15.45
N ASN A 23 -3.02 -5.29 -14.33
CA ASN A 23 -3.64 -5.16 -13.00
C ASN A 23 -3.18 -3.94 -12.20
N HIS A 24 -2.95 -2.82 -12.87
CA HIS A 24 -2.79 -1.53 -12.21
C HIS A 24 -4.11 -0.76 -12.33
N PRO A 25 -4.99 -0.81 -11.31
CA PRO A 25 -6.16 0.05 -11.29
C PRO A 25 -5.71 1.53 -11.42
N PRO A 26 -6.52 2.38 -12.06
CA PRO A 26 -6.22 3.80 -12.14
C PRO A 26 -6.00 4.37 -10.74
N PRO A 27 -5.14 5.39 -10.57
CA PRO A 27 -4.94 6.02 -9.28
C PRO A 27 -6.29 6.56 -8.77
N PRO A 28 -6.56 6.47 -7.46
CA PRO A 28 -7.80 6.98 -6.90
C PRO A 28 -7.90 8.49 -7.18
N ARG A 29 -9.13 8.95 -7.42
CA ARG A 29 -9.42 10.35 -7.76
C ARG A 29 -9.02 11.34 -6.66
N HIS A 30 -8.96 10.87 -5.41
CA HIS A 30 -8.62 11.68 -4.24
C HIS A 30 -7.27 11.24 -3.67
N PRO A 31 -6.25 12.13 -3.62
CA PRO A 31 -4.89 11.74 -3.28
C PRO A 31 -4.74 11.37 -1.80
N GLY A 32 -4.38 10.11 -1.54
CA GLY A 32 -3.96 9.59 -0.23
C GLY A 32 -2.44 9.68 0.00
N PRO A 33 -1.89 9.03 1.06
CA PRO A 33 -2.50 7.96 1.83
C PRO A 33 -3.33 8.43 3.04
N TYR A 34 -4.49 7.81 3.24
CA TYR A 34 -5.36 7.99 4.41
C TYR A 34 -5.06 6.97 5.51
N LYS A 35 -5.11 7.41 6.77
CA LYS A 35 -4.92 6.54 7.94
C LYS A 35 -6.24 5.88 8.34
N ASN A 36 -7.33 6.66 8.37
CA ASN A 36 -8.65 6.17 8.74
C ASN A 36 -9.60 6.17 7.53
N PRO A 37 -10.60 5.28 7.50
CA PRO A 37 -11.64 5.31 6.46
C PRO A 37 -12.42 6.63 6.43
N VAL A 38 -12.63 7.27 7.59
CA VAL A 38 -13.35 8.54 7.69
C VAL A 38 -12.60 9.66 6.98
N ASP A 39 -11.25 9.65 7.04
CA ASP A 39 -10.41 10.65 6.38
C ASP A 39 -10.57 10.56 4.85
N ALA A 40 -10.72 9.33 4.33
CA ALA A 40 -10.97 9.10 2.91
C ALA A 40 -12.38 9.56 2.49
N PHE A 41 -13.38 9.32 3.33
CA PHE A 41 -14.76 9.79 3.12
C PHE A 41 -14.86 11.32 3.15
N ASP A 42 -14.18 11.96 4.10
CA ASP A 42 -14.14 13.42 4.20
C ASP A 42 -13.40 14.04 3.01
N ALA A 43 -12.36 13.39 2.50
CA ALA A 43 -11.63 13.83 1.31
C ALA A 43 -12.42 13.69 0.00
N THR A 44 -13.41 12.80 -0.05
CA THR A 44 -14.31 12.64 -1.19
C THR A 44 -15.53 13.57 -1.11
N ASN A 45 -15.78 14.23 0.01
CA ASN A 45 -16.88 15.18 0.16
C ASN A 45 -16.60 16.50 -0.60
N ALA A 46 -17.55 16.94 -1.42
CA ALA A 46 -17.61 18.32 -1.87
C ALA A 46 -18.05 19.22 -0.69
N PRO A 47 -17.67 20.51 -0.65
CA PRO A 47 -18.12 21.43 0.40
C PRO A 47 -19.64 21.47 0.49
N TYR A 48 -20.18 21.45 1.71
CA TYR A 48 -21.61 21.64 1.96
C TYR A 48 -22.05 23.02 1.46
N ASP A 49 -22.96 23.05 0.46
CA ASP A 49 -23.58 24.29 -0.03
C ASP A 49 -24.92 24.53 0.70
N PRO A 50 -24.98 25.49 1.65
CA PRO A 50 -26.23 25.80 2.37
C PRO A 50 -27.30 26.46 1.49
N SER A 51 -26.92 26.90 0.28
CA SER A 51 -27.78 27.54 -0.74
C SER A 51 -28.35 26.55 -1.74
N ALA A 52 -27.85 25.30 -1.76
CA ALA A 52 -28.42 24.25 -2.58
C ALA A 52 -29.87 24.00 -2.16
N PRO A 53 -30.79 23.73 -3.10
CA PRO A 53 -32.19 23.47 -2.77
C PRO A 53 -32.27 22.39 -1.68
N LYS A 54 -32.85 22.75 -0.52
CA LYS A 54 -33.06 21.85 0.61
C LYS A 54 -34.10 20.78 0.24
N GLY A 55 -33.67 19.81 -0.53
CA GLY A 55 -34.41 18.59 -0.84
C GLY A 55 -33.44 17.43 -0.75
N ALA A 56 -33.88 16.34 -0.13
CA ALA A 56 -33.25 15.02 -0.20
C ALA A 56 -33.28 14.50 -1.65
N GLY A 57 -32.59 15.18 -2.56
CA GLY A 57 -32.73 15.05 -4.01
C GLY A 57 -31.42 14.75 -4.73
N GLN A 58 -30.34 14.46 -4.01
CA GLN A 58 -29.28 13.65 -4.59
C GLN A 58 -29.86 12.24 -4.71
N PRO A 59 -29.90 11.65 -5.91
CA PRO A 59 -30.34 10.27 -6.05
C PRO A 59 -29.44 9.38 -5.17
N LEU A 60 -30.02 8.36 -4.52
CA LEU A 60 -29.29 7.38 -3.69
C LEU A 60 -28.02 6.81 -4.40
N SER A 61 -28.01 6.85 -5.73
CA SER A 61 -26.84 6.50 -6.55
C SER A 61 -25.61 7.34 -6.25
N ASP A 62 -25.77 8.61 -5.90
CA ASP A 62 -24.66 9.56 -5.69
C ASP A 62 -24.02 9.32 -4.32
N ASP A 63 -24.83 9.07 -3.29
CA ASP A 63 -24.34 8.64 -1.96
C ASP A 63 -23.59 7.30 -2.04
N ILE A 64 -24.12 6.35 -2.82
CA ILE A 64 -23.45 5.05 -3.05
C ILE A 64 -22.15 5.24 -3.84
N ALA A 65 -22.14 6.10 -4.86
CA ALA A 65 -20.93 6.40 -5.62
C ALA A 65 -19.87 7.04 -4.72
N HIS A 66 -20.25 7.95 -3.84
CA HIS A 66 -19.36 8.58 -2.87
C HIS A 66 -18.74 7.59 -1.89
N LEU A 67 -19.56 6.70 -1.31
CA LEU A 67 -19.07 5.63 -0.43
C LEU A 67 -18.12 4.67 -1.16
N ARG A 68 -18.37 4.39 -2.44
CA ARG A 68 -17.49 3.56 -3.27
C ARG A 68 -16.15 4.25 -3.53
N ASP A 69 -16.17 5.53 -3.90
CA ASP A 69 -14.96 6.31 -4.18
C ASP A 69 -14.11 6.45 -2.90
N ALA A 70 -14.74 6.72 -1.75
CA ALA A 70 -14.07 6.76 -0.45
C ALA A 70 -13.41 5.43 -0.08
N ARG A 71 -14.12 4.32 -0.31
CA ARG A 71 -13.61 2.97 -0.08
C ARG A 71 -12.40 2.67 -0.97
N GLU A 72 -12.50 2.95 -2.26
CA GLU A 72 -11.40 2.72 -3.22
C GLU A 72 -10.16 3.54 -2.82
N ALA A 73 -10.35 4.81 -2.45
CA ALA A 73 -9.26 5.68 -2.00
C ALA A 73 -8.59 5.17 -0.70
N TYR A 74 -9.37 4.61 0.23
CA TYR A 74 -8.85 4.00 1.45
C TYR A 74 -8.10 2.69 1.17
N GLU A 75 -8.64 1.80 0.35
CA GLU A 75 -7.99 0.53 -0.05
C GLU A 75 -6.66 0.78 -0.78
N HIS A 76 -6.64 1.79 -1.67
CA HIS A 76 -5.40 2.23 -2.32
C HIS A 76 -4.37 2.77 -1.31
N SER A 77 -4.82 3.52 -0.31
CA SER A 77 -3.95 4.02 0.75
C SER A 77 -3.34 2.90 1.59
N GLN A 78 -4.08 1.82 1.84
CA GLN A 78 -3.55 0.65 2.54
C GLN A 78 -2.46 -0.06 1.73
N THR A 79 -2.65 -0.19 0.41
CA THR A 79 -1.65 -0.80 -0.47
C THR A 79 -0.35 0.02 -0.52
N ILE A 80 -0.45 1.35 -0.63
CA ILE A 80 0.72 2.24 -0.55
C ILE A 80 1.42 2.11 0.82
N GLN A 81 0.67 2.11 1.91
CA GLN A 81 1.24 2.01 3.25
C GLN A 81 1.95 0.66 3.47
N ALA A 82 1.35 -0.44 3.02
CA ALA A 82 1.97 -1.75 3.06
C ALA A 82 3.27 -1.80 2.24
N ALA A 83 3.27 -1.22 1.03
CA ALA A 83 4.48 -1.14 0.20
C ALA A 83 5.58 -0.30 0.87
N ARG A 84 5.23 0.86 1.44
CA ARG A 84 6.17 1.70 2.19
C ARG A 84 6.73 0.97 3.41
N LEU A 85 5.92 0.22 4.15
CA LEU A 85 6.39 -0.56 5.30
C LEU A 85 7.36 -1.66 4.87
N ARG A 86 7.08 -2.36 3.76
CA ARG A 86 8.00 -3.38 3.21
C ARG A 86 9.35 -2.75 2.83
N ASP A 87 9.33 -1.62 2.14
CA ASP A 87 10.54 -0.87 1.77
C ASP A 87 11.33 -0.41 3.01
N GLN A 88 10.63 0.10 4.03
CA GLN A 88 11.27 0.45 5.32
C GLN A 88 11.91 -0.75 6.01
N GLN A 89 11.23 -1.90 6.01
CA GLN A 89 11.75 -3.14 6.59
C GLN A 89 12.99 -3.64 5.83
N GLU A 90 12.97 -3.59 4.50
CA GLU A 90 14.12 -3.97 3.67
C GLU A 90 15.31 -3.02 3.92
N LYS A 91 15.07 -1.71 3.96
CA LYS A 91 16.10 -0.71 4.27
C LYS A 91 16.69 -0.91 5.67
N CYS A 92 15.84 -1.21 6.66
CA CYS A 92 16.27 -1.50 8.02
C CYS A 92 17.20 -2.73 8.05
N ARG A 93 16.85 -3.82 7.37
CA ARG A 93 17.67 -5.06 7.30
C ARG A 93 19.04 -4.85 6.66
N LYS A 94 19.19 -3.85 5.79
CA LYS A 94 20.46 -3.50 5.14
C LYS A 94 21.41 -2.71 6.06
N GLN A 95 20.95 -2.26 7.23
CA GLN A 95 21.81 -1.55 8.17
C GLN A 95 22.75 -2.53 8.90
N PRO A 96 24.03 -2.18 9.12
CA PRO A 96 25.01 -3.09 9.73
C PRO A 96 24.68 -3.44 11.19
N ASN A 97 23.90 -2.61 11.88
CA ASN A 97 23.46 -2.77 13.27
C ASN A 97 21.94 -2.97 13.38
N ALA A 98 21.30 -3.49 12.33
CA ALA A 98 19.88 -3.77 12.31
C ALA A 98 19.49 -4.77 13.40
N LYS A 99 18.52 -4.41 14.25
CA LYS A 99 18.00 -5.32 15.27
C LYS A 99 16.85 -6.13 14.70
N LEU A 100 17.09 -7.41 14.44
CA LEU A 100 16.08 -8.36 13.97
C LEU A 100 15.41 -9.06 15.16
N VAL A 101 14.08 -9.01 15.21
CA VAL A 101 13.26 -9.58 16.27
C VAL A 101 12.32 -10.60 15.66
N ARG A 102 12.28 -11.82 16.19
CA ARG A 102 11.30 -12.81 15.74
C ARG A 102 9.89 -12.37 16.12
N ILE A 103 8.95 -12.53 15.21
CA ILE A 103 7.54 -12.20 15.42
C ILE A 103 6.66 -13.37 15.02
N HIS A 104 5.44 -13.41 15.57
CA HIS A 104 4.37 -14.24 15.06
C HIS A 104 3.38 -13.34 14.32
N ASP A 105 3.49 -13.31 12.99
CA ASP A 105 2.69 -12.46 12.12
C ASP A 105 1.41 -13.14 11.59
N GLY A 106 1.15 -14.37 12.04
CA GLY A 106 -0.01 -15.17 11.61
C GLY A 106 0.13 -15.84 10.25
N THR A 107 1.28 -15.72 9.58
CA THR A 107 1.55 -16.38 8.30
C THR A 107 1.88 -17.87 8.44
N GLY A 108 2.20 -18.31 9.66
CA GLY A 108 2.68 -19.66 9.94
C GLY A 108 4.18 -19.87 9.67
N ASP A 109 4.90 -18.83 9.24
CA ASP A 109 6.35 -18.86 9.08
C ASP A 109 7.05 -18.83 10.46
N PRO A 110 7.79 -19.89 10.86
CA PRO A 110 8.50 -19.91 12.13
C PRO A 110 9.72 -18.98 12.17
N ASP A 111 10.20 -18.51 11.02
CA ASP A 111 11.36 -17.63 10.88
C ASP A 111 10.96 -16.18 10.54
N ALA A 112 9.69 -15.82 10.71
CA ALA A 112 9.21 -14.45 10.53
C ALA A 112 9.98 -13.48 11.46
N VAL A 113 10.71 -12.55 10.84
CA VAL A 113 11.51 -11.53 11.54
C VAL A 113 11.08 -10.11 11.18
N TYR A 114 10.90 -9.29 12.21
CA TYR A 114 10.70 -7.85 12.12
C TYR A 114 11.99 -7.12 12.40
N CYS A 115 12.36 -6.18 11.53
CA CYS A 115 13.46 -5.27 11.78
C CYS A 115 12.96 -4.12 12.67
N GLN A 116 13.42 -4.11 13.92
CA GLN A 116 13.15 -3.03 14.85
C GLN A 116 14.00 -1.82 14.44
N MET A 117 13.37 -0.85 13.81
CA MET A 117 14.01 0.44 13.55
C MET A 117 14.39 1.09 14.89
N PRO A 118 15.62 1.60 15.03
CA PRO A 118 15.97 2.39 16.20
C PRO A 118 15.03 3.61 16.30
N PRO A 119 14.66 4.05 17.52
CA PRO A 119 13.87 5.27 17.68
C PRO A 119 14.59 6.42 16.95
N ALA A 120 13.81 7.25 16.26
CA ALA A 120 14.31 8.43 15.53
C ALA A 120 15.02 9.36 16.53
N GLY A 121 16.33 9.22 16.65
CA GLY A 121 17.13 9.88 17.69
C GLY A 121 18.37 9.09 18.12
N ALA A 122 18.45 7.78 17.89
CA ALA A 122 19.61 6.98 18.29
C ALA A 122 20.80 7.02 17.28
N GLY A 123 20.77 7.97 16.35
CA GLY A 123 21.74 8.08 15.25
C GLY A 123 22.24 9.51 15.02
N SER A 124 22.52 10.27 16.08
CA SER A 124 23.35 11.47 16.00
C SER A 124 23.85 11.82 17.40
N GLY A 125 24.98 11.25 17.81
CA GLY A 125 25.46 11.40 19.18
C GLY A 125 26.75 10.65 19.47
N SER A 126 27.67 10.61 18.52
CA SER A 126 29.07 10.29 18.79
C SER A 126 29.91 11.23 17.97
N ASP A 127 30.16 12.42 18.51
CA ASP A 127 31.38 13.20 18.31
C ASP A 127 31.41 14.35 19.33
N GLY A 128 31.61 13.96 20.59
CA GLY A 128 32.12 14.85 21.62
C GLY A 128 33.52 14.40 22.00
N LYS A 129 34.55 15.12 21.56
CA LYS A 129 35.81 15.18 22.31
C LYS A 129 36.47 16.55 22.16
N SER A 130 36.45 17.29 23.26
CA SER A 130 37.33 18.41 23.55
C SER A 130 38.80 18.02 23.39
N GLN A 131 39.56 18.85 22.69
CA GLN A 131 40.81 19.47 23.14
C GLN A 131 41.15 20.66 22.25
#